data_AF-A0A966WAR8-F1
#
_entry.id   AF-A0A966WAR8-F1
#
_cell.length_a   1.000
_cell.length_b   1.000
_cell.length_c   1.000
_cell.angle_alpha   90.00
_cell.angle_beta   90.00
_cell.angle_gamma   90.00
#
_symmetry.space_group_name_H-M   'P 1'
#
loop_
_entity.id
_entity.type
_entity.pdbx_description
1 polymer ?
#
loop_
_entity_poly.entity_id
_entity_poly.type
_entity_poly.pdbx_seq_one_letter_code
_entity_poly.pdbx_strand_id
1 'polypeptide(L)'
;MADSAKDLTTAANVIEGVGALLVRATKRLAESGGPEKHQVLAYDLAHSSAALETARSLLDYGAKGGVEATIACAFVADMVHDFATRLIGREETWGVRVSELSEFDAFVNIYRAPEVLASLAATAGPRHLDG
;
A
#
# COMPACT_ATOMS: atom_id res chain seq x y z
N MET A 1 -9.33 17.67 9.72
CA MET A 1 -8.33 16.81 9.06
C MET A 1 -8.27 15.51 9.85
N ALA A 2 -8.13 14.36 9.18
CA ALA A 2 -7.97 13.07 9.85
C ALA A 2 -6.79 13.13 10.83
N ASP A 3 -6.90 12.45 11.98
CA ASP A 3 -5.84 12.41 12.98
C ASP A 3 -4.84 11.32 12.58
N SER A 4 -3.94 11.67 11.66
CA SER A 4 -3.02 10.71 11.03
C SER A 4 -2.11 9.99 12.01
N ALA A 5 -1.80 10.60 13.16
CA ALA A 5 -1.07 9.92 14.23
C ALA A 5 -1.87 8.76 14.84
N LYS A 6 -3.20 8.89 14.95
CA LYS A 6 -4.09 7.79 15.40
C LYS A 6 -4.32 6.76 14.30
N ASP A 7 -4.23 7.18 13.04
CA ASP A 7 -4.47 6.30 11.90
C ASP A 7 -3.26 5.43 11.51
N LEU A 8 -2.08 5.62 12.13
CA LEU A 8 -0.93 4.73 11.92
C LEU A 8 -1.22 3.26 12.30
N THR A 9 -2.06 3.03 13.31
CA THR A 9 -2.52 1.67 13.64
C THR A 9 -3.41 1.10 12.52
N THR A 10 -4.30 1.92 11.95
CA THR A 10 -5.11 1.53 10.80
C THR A 10 -4.23 1.24 9.59
N ALA A 11 -3.21 2.06 9.34
CA ALA A 11 -2.25 1.89 8.27
C ALA A 11 -1.48 0.56 8.40
N ALA A 12 -1.06 0.20 9.61
CA ALA A 12 -0.44 -1.09 9.89
C ALA A 12 -1.38 -2.27 9.58
N ASN A 13 -2.65 -2.17 9.97
CA ASN A 13 -3.66 -3.19 9.67
C ASN A 13 -3.89 -3.35 8.15
N VAL A 14 -3.90 -2.23 7.41
CA VAL A 14 -4.00 -2.24 5.93
C VAL A 14 -2.81 -2.99 5.32
N ILE A 15 -1.59 -2.72 5.79
CA ILE A 15 -0.38 -3.42 5.35
C ILE A 15 -0.47 -4.92 5.63
N GLU A 16 -0.95 -5.33 6.81
CA GLU A 16 -1.11 -6.76 7.13
C GLU A 16 -2.15 -7.43 6.23
N GLY A 17 -3.30 -6.77 6.01
CA GLY A 17 -4.35 -7.25 5.14
C GLY A 17 -3.87 -7.43 3.70
N VAL A 18 -3.27 -6.40 3.09
CA VAL A 18 -2.73 -6.48 1.72
C VAL A 18 -1.59 -7.51 1.63
N GLY A 19 -0.72 -7.59 2.64
CA GLY A 19 0.34 -8.60 2.71
C GLY A 19 -0.21 -10.03 2.63
N ALA A 20 -1.33 -10.31 3.32
CA ALA A 20 -1.99 -11.61 3.24
C ALA A 20 -2.56 -11.89 1.83
N LEU A 21 -3.03 -10.87 1.10
CA LEU A 21 -3.47 -11.01 -0.29
C LEU A 21 -2.28 -11.33 -1.22
N LEU A 22 -1.16 -10.61 -1.08
CA LEU A 22 0.05 -10.82 -1.89
C LEU A 22 0.70 -12.18 -1.65
N VAL A 23 0.68 -12.69 -0.41
CA VAL A 23 1.10 -14.06 -0.09
C VAL A 23 0.24 -15.09 -0.83
N ARG A 24 -1.09 -14.90 -0.88
CA ARG A 24 -1.97 -15.80 -1.64
C ARG A 24 -1.70 -15.74 -3.14
N ALA A 25 -1.55 -14.55 -3.70
CA ALA A 25 -1.24 -14.38 -5.12
C ALA A 25 0.13 -14.98 -5.50
N THR A 26 1.12 -14.91 -4.61
CA THR A 26 2.43 -15.56 -4.79
C THR A 26 2.31 -17.09 -4.81
N LYS A 27 1.47 -17.68 -3.95
CA LYS A 27 1.18 -19.13 -4.00
C LYS A 27 0.50 -19.52 -5.30
N ARG A 28 -0.48 -18.72 -5.75
CA ARG A 28 -1.15 -18.90 -7.03
C ARG A 28 -0.18 -18.86 -8.21
N LEU A 29 0.77 -17.93 -8.22
CA LEU A 29 1.84 -17.88 -9.22
C LEU A 29 2.61 -19.20 -9.28
N ALA A 30 3.05 -19.72 -8.13
CA ALA A 30 3.78 -20.99 -8.06
C ALA A 30 2.93 -22.17 -8.60
N GLU A 31 1.67 -22.29 -8.18
CA GLU A 31 0.74 -23.34 -8.61
C GLU A 31 0.41 -23.28 -10.10
N SER A 32 0.41 -22.07 -10.70
CA SER A 32 0.04 -21.85 -12.10
C SER A 32 1.17 -22.12 -13.10
N GLY A 33 2.37 -22.45 -12.61
CA GLY A 33 3.55 -22.80 -13.41
C GLY A 33 4.73 -21.85 -13.26
N GLY A 34 4.72 -20.96 -12.25
CA GLY A 34 5.87 -20.16 -11.87
C GLY A 34 6.10 -18.89 -12.69
N PRO A 35 7.10 -18.08 -12.29
CA PRO A 35 7.40 -16.78 -12.88
C PRO A 35 7.82 -16.86 -14.36
N GLU A 36 8.43 -17.95 -14.79
CA GLU A 36 8.86 -18.15 -16.18
C GLU A 36 7.66 -18.24 -17.13
N LYS A 37 6.56 -18.85 -16.66
CA LYS A 37 5.32 -18.98 -17.44
C LYS A 37 4.44 -17.72 -17.33
N HIS A 38 4.49 -17.03 -16.19
CA HIS A 38 3.63 -15.88 -15.88
C HIS A 38 4.45 -14.64 -15.52
N GLN A 39 5.39 -14.26 -16.39
CA GLN A 39 6.36 -13.20 -16.10
C GLN A 39 5.72 -11.85 -15.75
N VAL A 40 4.62 -11.48 -16.40
CA VAL A 40 3.89 -10.24 -16.11
C VAL A 40 3.33 -10.26 -14.68
N LEU A 41 2.68 -11.37 -14.28
CA LEU A 41 2.17 -11.53 -12.92
C LEU A 41 3.31 -11.51 -11.90
N ALA A 42 4.42 -12.19 -12.19
CA ALA A 42 5.59 -12.20 -11.31
C ALA A 42 6.18 -10.80 -11.10
N TYR A 43 6.29 -10.01 -12.17
CA TYR A 43 6.80 -8.64 -12.10
C TYR A 43 5.85 -7.72 -11.33
N ASP A 44 4.54 -7.84 -11.57
CA ASP A 44 3.54 -7.08 -10.84
C ASP A 44 3.54 -7.44 -9.34
N LEU A 45 3.64 -8.73 -9.00
CA LEU A 45 3.76 -9.19 -7.61
C LEU A 45 5.00 -8.62 -6.93
N ALA A 46 6.13 -8.59 -7.63
CA ALA A 46 7.36 -7.99 -7.11
C ALA A 46 7.17 -6.48 -6.85
N HIS A 47 6.50 -5.75 -7.74
CA HIS A 47 6.23 -4.32 -7.56
C HIS A 47 5.27 -4.04 -6.41
N SER A 48 4.15 -4.75 -6.35
CA SER A 48 3.18 -4.58 -5.25
C SER A 48 3.77 -4.98 -3.90
N SER A 49 4.61 -6.02 -3.85
CA SER A 49 5.32 -6.40 -2.63
C SER A 49 6.39 -5.36 -2.24
N ALA A 50 7.10 -4.79 -3.19
CA ALA A 50 8.05 -3.71 -2.92
C ALA A 50 7.35 -2.44 -2.40
N ALA A 51 6.20 -2.08 -2.97
CA ALA A 51 5.37 -0.99 -2.48
C ALA A 51 4.86 -1.25 -1.06
N LEU A 52 4.42 -2.48 -0.76
CA LEU A 52 4.01 -2.91 0.58
C LEU A 52 5.13 -2.72 1.62
N GLU A 53 6.32 -3.21 1.32
CA GLU A 53 7.45 -3.14 2.26
C GLU A 53 7.99 -1.71 2.39
N THR A 54 7.91 -0.90 1.33
CA THR A 54 8.19 0.54 1.41
C THR A 54 7.21 1.23 2.37
N ALA A 55 5.90 0.99 2.21
CA ALA A 55 4.88 1.53 3.09
C ALA A 55 5.07 1.06 4.55
N ARG A 56 5.42 -0.21 4.77
CA ARG A 56 5.74 -0.76 6.10
C ARG A 56 6.91 -0.02 6.75
N SER A 57 7.98 0.22 6.00
CA SER A 57 9.18 0.92 6.51
C SER A 57 8.91 2.37 6.94
N LEU A 58 7.86 3.00 6.38
CA LEU A 58 7.47 4.37 6.70
C LEU A 58 6.67 4.49 7.99
N LEU A 59 6.20 3.41 8.61
CA LEU A 59 5.46 3.49 9.88
C LEU A 59 6.31 4.09 11.00
N ASP A 60 7.57 3.67 11.11
CA ASP A 60 8.52 4.19 12.11
C ASP A 60 8.85 5.67 11.85
N TYR A 61 8.88 6.08 10.58
CA TYR A 61 8.99 7.49 10.20
C TYR A 61 7.74 8.25 10.61
N GLY A 62 6.56 7.71 10.32
CA GLY A 62 5.26 8.29 10.65
C GLY A 62 5.08 8.55 12.15
N ALA A 63 5.63 7.69 13.00
CA ALA A 63 5.58 7.85 14.45
C ALA A 63 6.34 9.08 14.98
N LYS A 64 7.13 9.78 14.13
CA LYS A 64 7.96 10.92 14.53
C LYS A 64 7.23 12.27 14.52
N GLY A 65 6.05 12.37 13.90
CA GLY A 65 5.30 13.62 13.86
C GLY A 65 4.05 13.56 12.97
N GLY A 66 3.23 14.60 13.01
CA GLY A 66 1.94 14.63 12.30
C GLY A 66 2.08 14.70 10.77
N VAL A 67 3.08 15.43 10.26
CA VAL A 67 3.34 15.49 8.81
C VAL A 67 3.87 14.14 8.34
N GLU A 68 4.80 13.56 9.09
CA GLU A 68 5.37 12.24 8.83
C GLU A 68 4.29 11.15 8.85
N ALA A 69 3.37 11.19 9.81
CA ALA A 69 2.25 10.26 9.88
C ALA A 69 1.33 10.39 8.66
N THR A 70 1.10 11.62 8.19
CA THR A 70 0.30 11.89 6.99
C THR A 70 1.00 11.36 5.73
N ILE A 71 2.32 11.54 5.62
CA ILE A 71 3.14 10.95 4.55
C ILE A 71 3.03 9.42 4.58
N ALA A 72 3.25 8.79 5.74
CA ALA A 72 3.18 7.34 5.89
C ALA A 72 1.79 6.80 5.48
N CYS A 73 0.70 7.43 5.95
CA CYS A 73 -0.65 7.03 5.57
C CYS A 73 -0.94 7.22 4.08
N ALA A 74 -0.43 8.30 3.46
CA ALA A 74 -0.56 8.53 2.01
C ALA A 74 0.17 7.43 1.20
N PHE A 75 1.37 7.02 1.60
CA PHE A 75 2.09 5.92 0.96
C PHE A 75 1.36 4.58 1.08
N VAL A 76 0.75 4.31 2.24
CA VAL A 76 -0.06 3.10 2.45
C VAL A 76 -1.29 3.10 1.55
N ALA A 77 -1.99 4.24 1.46
CA ALA A 77 -3.15 4.39 0.58
C ALA A 77 -2.77 4.28 -0.91
N ASP A 78 -1.62 4.80 -1.30
CA ASP A 78 -1.08 4.66 -2.66
C ASP A 78 -0.73 3.22 -3.02
N MET A 79 -0.11 2.49 -2.09
CA MET A 79 0.17 1.07 -2.23
C MET A 79 -1.11 0.24 -2.45
N VAL A 80 -2.17 0.50 -1.68
CA VAL A 80 -3.47 -0.19 -1.87
C VAL A 80 -4.04 0.12 -3.26
N HIS A 81 -4.01 1.38 -3.69
CA HIS A 81 -4.55 1.75 -4.99
C HIS A 81 -3.74 1.18 -6.15
N ASP A 82 -2.40 1.25 -6.12
CA ASP A 82 -1.55 0.62 -7.15
C ASP A 82 -1.89 -0.87 -7.25
N PHE A 83 -1.98 -1.58 -6.13
CA PHE A 83 -2.36 -2.98 -6.12
C PHE A 83 -3.77 -3.21 -6.71
N ALA A 84 -4.77 -2.43 -6.29
CA ALA A 84 -6.13 -2.51 -6.84
C ALA A 84 -6.14 -2.34 -8.36
N THR A 85 -5.41 -1.37 -8.90
CA THR A 85 -5.37 -1.13 -10.36
C THR A 85 -4.75 -2.29 -11.13
N ARG A 86 -3.78 -3.01 -10.53
CA ARG A 86 -3.19 -4.20 -11.15
C ARG A 86 -4.15 -5.39 -11.18
N LEU A 87 -5.12 -5.46 -10.26
CA LEU A 87 -6.13 -6.51 -10.21
C LEU A 87 -7.25 -6.32 -11.24
N ILE A 88 -7.58 -5.08 -11.63
CA ILE A 88 -8.68 -4.78 -12.55
C ILE A 88 -8.54 -5.60 -13.85
N GLY A 89 -9.55 -6.41 -14.16
CA GLY A 89 -9.59 -7.26 -15.35
C GLY A 89 -8.64 -8.47 -15.32
N ARG A 90 -7.91 -8.70 -14.22
CA ARG A 90 -6.92 -9.77 -14.07
C ARG A 90 -7.09 -10.60 -12.79
N GLU A 91 -8.21 -10.46 -12.09
CA GLU A 91 -8.48 -11.10 -10.80
C GLU A 91 -8.27 -12.64 -10.82
N GLU A 92 -8.65 -13.32 -11.90
CA GLU A 92 -8.46 -14.77 -12.05
C GLU A 92 -6.96 -15.16 -12.13
N THR A 93 -6.17 -14.35 -12.84
CA THR A 93 -4.71 -14.54 -12.93
C THR A 93 -4.05 -14.35 -11.58
N TRP A 94 -4.49 -13.35 -10.81
CA TRP A 94 -3.96 -13.07 -9.48
C TRP A 94 -4.47 -14.02 -8.39
N GLY A 95 -5.66 -14.60 -8.56
CA GLY A 95 -6.36 -15.32 -7.50
C GLY A 95 -6.81 -14.40 -6.36
N VAL A 96 -6.94 -13.10 -6.62
CA VAL A 96 -7.35 -12.06 -5.68
C VAL A 96 -8.35 -11.15 -6.38
N ARG A 97 -9.46 -10.85 -5.73
CA ARG A 97 -10.49 -9.92 -6.23
C ARG A 97 -10.26 -8.53 -5.68
N VAL A 98 -10.54 -7.51 -6.50
CA VAL A 98 -10.55 -6.09 -6.09
C VAL A 98 -11.51 -5.88 -4.92
N SER A 99 -12.63 -6.60 -4.88
CA SER A 99 -13.60 -6.51 -3.77
C SER A 99 -13.00 -6.86 -2.40
N GLU A 100 -11.92 -7.65 -2.36
CA GLU A 100 -11.22 -8.01 -1.11
C GLU A 100 -10.43 -6.83 -0.52
N LEU A 101 -10.27 -5.73 -1.28
CA LEU A 101 -9.66 -4.48 -0.79
C LEU A 101 -10.69 -3.48 -0.25
N SER A 102 -12.00 -3.75 -0.41
CA SER A 102 -13.06 -2.78 -0.09
C SER A 102 -13.12 -2.35 1.37
N GLU A 103 -12.64 -3.18 2.30
CA GLU A 103 -12.52 -2.81 3.71
C GLU A 103 -11.53 -1.64 3.93
N PHE A 104 -10.63 -1.38 2.99
CA PHE A 104 -9.66 -0.28 3.05
C PHE A 104 -10.12 0.97 2.29
N ASP A 105 -11.27 0.95 1.62
CA ASP A 105 -11.75 2.06 0.77
C ASP A 105 -11.82 3.38 1.53
N ALA A 106 -12.28 3.35 2.79
CA ALA A 106 -12.36 4.55 3.62
C ALA A 106 -10.97 5.16 3.88
N PHE A 107 -9.97 4.32 4.18
CA PHE A 107 -8.59 4.74 4.40
C PHE A 107 -7.98 5.32 3.11
N VAL A 108 -8.17 4.61 1.98
CA VAL A 108 -7.66 5.05 0.67
C VAL A 108 -8.31 6.37 0.25
N ASN A 109 -9.62 6.52 0.43
CA ASN A 109 -10.35 7.73 0.11
C ASN A 109 -9.83 8.94 0.89
N ILE A 110 -9.56 8.78 2.19
CA ILE A 110 -9.03 9.86 3.03
C ILE A 110 -7.61 10.25 2.60
N TYR A 111 -6.70 9.27 2.51
CA TYR A 111 -5.27 9.56 2.39
C TYR A 111 -4.78 9.76 0.95
N ARG A 112 -5.63 9.50 -0.03
CA ARG A 112 -5.42 9.90 -1.44
C ARG A 112 -6.31 11.05 -1.88
N ALA A 113 -7.05 11.67 -0.96
CA ALA A 113 -7.83 12.86 -1.27
C ALA A 113 -6.92 13.94 -1.89
N PRO A 114 -7.33 14.62 -2.98
CA PRO A 114 -6.50 15.61 -3.65
C PRO A 114 -5.96 16.69 -2.71
N GLU A 115 -6.75 17.14 -1.74
CA GLU A 115 -6.37 18.12 -0.73
C GLU A 115 -5.26 17.61 0.20
N VAL A 116 -5.25 16.33 0.55
CA VAL A 116 -4.20 15.72 1.38
C VAL A 116 -2.90 15.67 0.58
N LEU A 117 -2.95 15.15 -0.66
CA LEU A 117 -1.77 15.06 -1.51
C LEU A 117 -1.18 16.44 -1.85
N ALA A 118 -2.04 17.43 -2.12
CA ALA A 118 -1.62 18.80 -2.36
C ALA A 118 -0.92 19.41 -1.13
N SER A 119 -1.40 19.12 0.08
CA SER A 119 -0.76 19.60 1.32
C SER A 119 0.65 19.04 1.52
N LEU A 120 0.87 17.78 1.15
CA LEU A 120 2.17 17.10 1.24
C LEU A 120 3.16 17.62 0.18
N ALA A 121 2.68 18.00 -1.01
CA ALA A 121 3.53 18.58 -2.05
C ALA A 121 4.15 19.93 -1.63
N ALA A 122 3.48 20.69 -0.75
CA ALA A 122 3.95 21.97 -0.26
C ALA A 122 4.83 21.87 1.00
N THR A 123 4.85 20.71 1.67
CA THR A 123 5.52 20.54 2.97
C THR A 123 6.40 19.30 2.97
N ALA A 124 7.71 19.50 2.85
CA ALA A 124 8.67 18.42 3.08
C ALA A 124 8.68 18.05 4.58
N GLY A 125 8.34 16.79 4.91
CA GLY A 125 8.44 16.29 6.27
C GLY A 125 9.91 16.32 6.78
N PRO A 126 10.15 16.55 8.09
CA PRO A 126 11.49 16.47 8.66
C PRO A 126 12.15 15.12 8.35
N ARG A 127 13.44 15.12 7.99
CA ARG A 127 14.16 13.89 7.58
C ARG A 127 14.53 13.00 8.77
N HIS A 128 14.82 13.59 9.93
CA HIS A 128 15.35 12.89 11.11
C HIS A 128 16.64 12.10 10.85
N LEU A 129 17.53 12.66 10.02
CA LEU A 129 18.80 12.04 9.59
C LEU A 129 20.05 12.81 10.05
N ASP A 130 19.90 14.00 10.63
CA ASP A 130 21.02 14.90 10.94
C ASP A 130 21.65 14.60 12.33
N GLY A 131 21.84 13.32 12.64
CA GLY A 131 22.46 12.85 13.90
C GLY A 131 23.94 13.16 14.02
#